data_AF-A0A081NII3-F1
#
_entry.id   AF-A0A081NII3-F1
#
_cell.length_a   1.000
_cell.length_b   1.000
_cell.length_c   1.000
_cell.angle_alpha   90.00
_cell.angle_beta   90.00
_cell.angle_gamma   90.00
#
_symmetry.space_group_name_H-M   'P 1'
#
loop_
_entity.id
_entity.type
_entity.pdbx_description
1 polymer ?
#
loop_
_entity_poly.entity_id
_entity_poly.type
_entity_poly.pdbx_seq_one_letter_code
_entity_poly.pdbx_strand_id
1 'polypeptide(L)'
;MRIFAGGIITETNTFSPVPTGYEDFISSNEQDQDLPNECLIMRHLQTAAQQRQWEITPSFIAVAEPGGVTTRQAYEQLRDNLLEDLRQALPVDIYPLDFKMLLGDK
;
A
#
# COMPACT_ATOMS: atom_id res chain seq x y z
N MET A 1 -4.09 21.58 -2.21
CA MET A 1 -2.92 20.72 -1.95
C MET A 1 -3.05 19.49 -2.82
N ARG A 2 -1.94 19.00 -3.38
CA ARG A 2 -1.84 17.80 -4.20
C ARG A 2 -1.28 16.66 -3.36
N ILE A 3 -2.00 15.56 -3.26
CA ILE A 3 -1.63 14.42 -2.41
C ILE A 3 -1.45 13.22 -3.31
N PHE A 4 -0.29 12.57 -3.22
CA PHE A 4 -0.13 11.22 -3.77
C PHE A 4 -0.42 10.22 -2.66
N ALA A 5 -1.16 9.13 -2.93
CA ALA A 5 -1.41 8.09 -1.95
C ALA A 5 -1.26 6.69 -2.56
N GLY A 6 -0.54 5.81 -1.87
CA GLY A 6 -0.34 4.41 -2.24
C GLY A 6 0.50 3.71 -1.16
N GLY A 7 0.55 2.38 -1.17
CA GLY A 7 1.22 1.66 -0.08
C GLY A 7 1.38 0.16 -0.27
N ILE A 8 2.22 -0.43 0.59
CA ILE A 8 2.49 -1.87 0.66
C ILE A 8 2.28 -2.28 2.12
N ILE A 9 1.36 -3.21 2.36
CA ILE A 9 0.91 -3.61 3.69
C ILE A 9 1.15 -5.11 3.84
N THR A 10 1.93 -5.50 4.84
CA THR A 10 2.19 -6.90 5.17
C THR A 10 2.73 -7.01 6.59
N GLU A 11 2.52 -8.14 7.26
CA GLU A 11 3.12 -8.40 8.57
C GLU A 11 4.12 -9.56 8.46
N THR A 12 5.35 -9.32 8.93
CA THR A 12 6.42 -10.33 8.85
C THR A 12 6.48 -11.16 10.13
N ASN A 13 6.24 -12.45 9.97
CA ASN A 13 6.49 -13.49 10.96
C ASN A 13 7.77 -14.26 10.60
N THR A 14 8.87 -13.97 11.29
CA THR A 14 10.18 -14.61 11.05
C THR A 14 10.25 -16.10 11.41
N PHE A 15 9.22 -16.65 12.08
CA PHE A 15 9.11 -18.08 12.36
C PHE A 15 8.39 -18.85 11.25
N SER A 16 7.72 -18.16 10.31
CA SER A 16 7.10 -18.81 9.16
C SER A 16 8.17 -19.25 8.16
N PRO A 17 8.21 -20.55 7.78
CA PRO A 17 9.17 -21.03 6.78
C PRO A 17 8.75 -20.70 5.35
N VAL A 18 7.54 -20.18 5.14
CA VAL A 18 7.00 -19.84 3.82
C VAL A 18 7.19 -18.34 3.57
N PRO A 19 8.06 -17.93 2.65
CA PRO A 19 8.27 -16.52 2.33
C PRO A 19 7.05 -15.93 1.62
N THR A 20 6.83 -14.63 1.80
CA THR A 20 5.75 -13.89 1.11
C THR A 20 6.28 -13.38 -0.24
N GLY A 21 5.78 -13.98 -1.31
CA GLY A 21 6.06 -13.64 -2.71
C GLY A 21 5.18 -12.51 -3.24
N TYR A 22 5.42 -12.13 -4.51
CA TYR A 22 4.67 -11.04 -5.15
C TYR A 22 3.19 -11.39 -5.34
N GLU A 23 2.89 -12.64 -5.72
CA GLU A 23 1.53 -13.15 -5.94
C GLU A 23 0.70 -13.24 -4.64
N ASP A 24 1.33 -13.16 -3.47
CA ASP A 24 0.64 -13.13 -2.18
C ASP A 24 0.06 -11.74 -1.87
N PHE A 25 0.47 -10.71 -2.61
CA PHE A 25 -0.07 -9.37 -2.49
C PHE A 25 -1.31 -9.20 -3.37
N ILE A 26 -2.44 -8.95 -2.73
CA ILE A 26 -3.68 -8.58 -3.39
C ILE A 26 -3.69 -7.05 -3.56
N SER A 27 -3.84 -6.58 -4.80
CA SER A 27 -4.09 -5.18 -5.11
C SER A 27 -5.55 -5.01 -5.50
N SER A 28 -6.37 -4.40 -4.65
CA SER A 28 -7.78 -4.21 -4.94
C SER A 28 -8.02 -3.02 -5.88
N ASN A 29 -8.75 -3.25 -6.96
CA ASN A 29 -9.44 -2.17 -7.69
C ASN A 29 -10.78 -1.89 -6.98
N GLU A 30 -11.21 -0.62 -6.94
CA GLU A 30 -12.23 -0.02 -6.07
C GLU A 30 -13.63 -0.72 -5.98
N GLN A 31 -13.90 -1.79 -6.74
CA GLN A 31 -15.22 -2.39 -6.96
C GLN A 31 -15.56 -3.60 -6.08
N ASP A 32 -14.62 -4.17 -5.33
CA ASP A 32 -14.94 -5.28 -4.43
C ASP A 32 -15.59 -4.80 -3.12
N GLN A 33 -16.67 -5.47 -2.74
CA GLN A 33 -17.43 -5.17 -1.51
C GLN A 33 -16.84 -5.86 -0.27
N ASP A 34 -16.01 -6.89 -0.47
CA ASP A 34 -15.36 -7.69 0.58
C ASP A 34 -13.85 -7.38 0.69
N LEU A 35 -13.47 -6.11 0.52
CA LEU A 35 -12.07 -5.72 0.61
C LEU A 35 -11.54 -5.79 2.03
N PRO A 36 -10.27 -6.19 2.24
CA PRO A 36 -9.57 -5.99 3.50
C PRO A 36 -9.74 -4.53 3.96
N ASN A 37 -9.92 -4.32 5.27
CA ASN A 37 -10.12 -2.98 5.84
C ASN A 37 -8.98 -2.02 5.45
N GLU A 38 -7.79 -2.57 5.26
CA GLU A 38 -6.57 -1.92 4.81
C GLU A 38 -6.75 -1.22 3.45
N CYS A 39 -7.59 -1.75 2.56
CA CYS A 39 -7.92 -1.10 1.29
C CYS A 39 -8.93 0.04 1.43
N LEU A 40 -9.68 0.12 2.55
CA LEU A 40 -10.61 1.23 2.81
C LEU A 40 -9.88 2.54 3.14
N ILE A 41 -8.60 2.50 3.50
CA ILE A 41 -7.81 3.70 3.81
C ILE A 41 -7.80 4.69 2.62
N MET A 42 -7.76 4.20 1.38
CA MET A 42 -7.83 5.04 0.19
C MET A 42 -9.16 5.78 0.09
N ARG A 43 -10.28 5.09 0.33
CA ARG A 43 -11.63 5.71 0.32
C ARG A 43 -11.75 6.79 1.39
N HIS A 44 -11.19 6.57 2.58
CA HIS A 44 -11.15 7.57 3.63
C HIS A 44 -10.30 8.79 3.25
N LEU A 45 -9.12 8.58 2.66
CA LEU A 45 -8.26 9.66 2.17
C LEU A 45 -8.93 10.48 1.08
N GLN A 46 -9.56 9.83 0.10
CA GLN A 46 -10.34 10.49 -0.96
C GLN A 46 -11.48 11.33 -0.38
N THR A 47 -12.24 10.78 0.57
CA THR A 47 -13.33 11.49 1.25
C THR A 47 -12.81 12.73 2.01
N ALA A 48 -11.70 12.57 2.74
CA ALA A 48 -11.09 13.65 3.50
C ALA A 48 -10.50 14.76 2.60
N ALA A 49 -9.93 14.36 1.44
CA ALA A 49 -9.42 15.28 0.43
C ALA A 49 -10.55 16.08 -0.22
N GLN A 50 -11.65 15.42 -0.58
CA GLN A 50 -12.83 16.09 -1.14
C GLN A 50 -13.39 17.16 -0.20
N GLN A 51 -13.53 16.85 1.10
CA GLN A 51 -14.01 17.79 2.11
C GLN A 51 -13.10 19.03 2.26
N ARG A 52 -11.81 18.89 1.95
CA ARG A 52 -10.79 19.94 2.10
C ARG A 52 -10.41 20.59 0.76
N GLN A 53 -11.09 20.21 -0.33
CA GLN A 53 -10.78 20.66 -1.69
C GLN A 53 -9.30 20.41 -2.06
N TRP A 54 -8.77 19.27 -1.61
CA TRP A 54 -7.45 18.78 -1.99
C TRP A 54 -7.57 17.89 -3.23
N GLU A 55 -6.55 17.94 -4.08
CA GLU A 55 -6.39 17.05 -5.22
C GLU A 55 -5.66 15.79 -4.72
N ILE A 56 -6.22 14.61 -5.00
CA ILE A 56 -5.64 13.33 -4.64
C ILE A 56 -5.34 12.53 -5.91
N THR A 57 -4.11 12.01 -6.00
CA THR A 57 -3.65 11.11 -7.06
C THR A 57 -3.39 9.74 -6.43
N PRO A 58 -4.37 8.82 -6.48
CA PRO A 58 -4.19 7.48 -5.95
C PRO A 58 -3.29 6.63 -6.86
N SER A 59 -2.42 5.85 -6.24
CA SER A 59 -1.74 4.68 -6.80
C SER A 59 -2.40 3.44 -6.18
N PHE A 60 -1.71 2.29 -6.21
CA PHE A 60 -2.21 1.04 -5.64
C PHE A 60 -1.95 0.94 -4.14
N ILE A 61 -2.75 0.08 -3.50
CA ILE A 61 -2.46 -0.50 -2.19
C ILE A 61 -2.31 -2.00 -2.40
N ALA A 62 -1.13 -2.53 -2.07
CA ALA A 62 -0.83 -3.95 -2.14
C ALA A 62 -0.85 -4.52 -0.73
N VAL A 63 -1.70 -5.53 -0.48
CA VAL A 63 -1.87 -6.13 0.84
C VAL A 63 -1.54 -7.63 0.77
N ALA A 64 -0.64 -8.09 1.62
CA ALA A 64 -0.45 -9.52 1.87
C ALA A 64 -0.81 -9.86 3.32
N GLU A 65 -1.44 -11.01 3.51
CA GLU A 65 -1.74 -11.57 4.84
C GLU A 65 -0.44 -11.75 5.67
N PRO A 66 -0.52 -11.81 7.01
CA PRO A 66 0.62 -12.10 7.86
C PRO A 66 1.32 -13.40 7.44
N GLY A 67 2.62 -13.31 7.13
CA GLY A 67 3.35 -14.39 6.46
C GLY A 67 4.83 -14.38 6.79
N GLY A 68 5.62 -15.19 6.08
CA GLY A 68 7.07 -15.18 6.25
C GLY A 68 7.72 -13.90 5.72
N VAL A 69 9.04 -13.91 5.65
CA VAL A 69 9.79 -12.76 5.15
C VAL A 69 9.38 -12.45 3.71
N THR A 70 8.97 -11.20 3.44
CA THR A 70 8.71 -10.73 2.09
C THR A 70 9.98 -10.89 1.24
N THR A 71 9.85 -11.58 0.11
CA THR A 71 10.98 -11.77 -0.78
C THR A 71 11.50 -10.42 -1.29
N ARG A 72 12.83 -10.29 -1.43
CA ARG A 72 13.45 -9.08 -2.00
C ARG A 72 12.81 -8.71 -3.34
N GLN A 73 12.60 -9.70 -4.21
CA GLN A 73 11.99 -9.50 -5.51
C GLN A 73 10.59 -8.89 -5.41
N ALA A 74 9.72 -9.42 -4.55
CA ALA A 74 8.38 -8.87 -4.34
C ALA A 74 8.42 -7.42 -3.86
N TYR A 75 9.26 -7.15 -2.85
CA TYR A 75 9.42 -5.80 -2.30
C TYR A 75 9.94 -4.81 -3.35
N GLU A 76 11.01 -5.15 -4.07
CA GLU A 76 11.62 -4.27 -5.06
C GLU A 76 10.66 -3.98 -6.22
N GLN A 77 9.92 -4.99 -6.69
CA GLN A 77 8.92 -4.81 -7.75
C GLN A 77 7.77 -3.88 -7.32
N LEU A 78 7.19 -4.09 -6.13
CA LEU A 78 6.13 -3.23 -5.61
C LEU A 78 6.65 -1.80 -5.35
N ARG A 79 7.83 -1.67 -4.73
CA ARG A 79 8.47 -0.36 -4.49
C ARG A 79 8.68 0.39 -5.79
N ASP A 80 9.23 -0.27 -6.81
CA ASP A 80 9.57 0.37 -8.08
C ASP A 80 8.32 0.82 -8.83
N ASN A 81 7.25 0.02 -8.81
CA ASN A 81 5.94 0.41 -9.34
C ASN A 81 5.38 1.65 -8.61
N LEU A 82 5.42 1.67 -7.27
CA LEU A 82 4.92 2.80 -6.47
C LEU A 82 5.72 4.08 -6.72
N LEU A 83 7.04 3.96 -6.89
CA LEU A 83 7.91 5.09 -7.22
C LEU A 83 7.70 5.60 -8.64
N GLU A 84 7.38 4.72 -9.60
CA GLU A 84 7.01 5.11 -10.96
C GLU A 84 5.73 5.95 -10.96
N ASP A 85 4.68 5.47 -10.28
CA ASP A 85 3.41 6.20 -10.14
C ASP A 85 3.61 7.56 -9.48
N LEU A 86 4.42 7.62 -8.41
CA LEU A 86 4.79 8.90 -7.79
C LEU A 86 5.43 9.84 -8.80
N ARG A 87 6.41 9.35 -9.58
CA ARG A 87 7.14 10.18 -10.53
C ARG A 87 6.21 10.78 -11.59
N GLN A 88 5.17 10.04 -11.99
CA GLN A 88 4.14 10.52 -12.91
C GLN A 88 3.14 11.49 -12.26
N ALA A 89 2.89 11.36 -10.95
CA ALA A 89 1.99 12.22 -10.19
C ALA A 89 2.59 13.58 -9.81
N LEU A 90 3.92 13.73 -9.86
CA LEU A 90 4.61 14.96 -9.47
C LEU A 90 4.12 16.19 -10.25
N PRO A 91 4.18 17.39 -9.64
CA PRO A 91 4.54 17.67 -8.24
C PRO A 91 3.40 17.36 -7.25
N VAL A 92 3.74 16.88 -6.04
CA VAL A 92 2.79 16.64 -4.93
C VAL A 92 3.30 17.31 -3.64
N ASP A 93 2.37 17.72 -2.77
CA ASP A 93 2.63 18.42 -1.51
C ASP A 93 2.78 17.48 -0.30
N ILE A 94 2.08 16.33 -0.30
CA ILE A 94 2.09 15.34 0.78
C ILE A 94 2.19 13.93 0.20
N TYR A 95 2.95 13.09 0.89
CA TYR A 95 3.10 11.67 0.61
C TYR A 95 2.82 10.84 1.88
N PRO A 96 1.59 10.31 2.08
CA PRO A 96 1.32 9.29 3.08
C PRO A 96 1.81 7.95 2.54
N LEU A 97 2.95 7.49 3.04
CA LEU A 97 3.50 6.16 2.77
C LEU A 97 3.06 5.27 3.94
N ASP A 98 2.06 4.40 3.75
CA ASP A 98 1.73 3.40 4.77
C ASP A 98 2.69 2.21 4.61
N PHE A 99 3.80 2.26 5.37
CA PHE A 99 4.65 1.11 5.63
C PHE A 99 4.33 0.59 7.02
N LYS A 100 3.43 -0.39 7.09
CA LYS A 100 3.27 -1.17 8.30
C LYS A 100 4.19 -2.38 8.22
N MET A 101 5.39 -2.27 8.81
CA MET A 101 6.24 -3.41 9.13
C MET A 101 6.13 -3.63 10.64
N LEU A 102 5.08 -4.33 11.07
CA LEU A 102 5.05 -4.83 12.45
C LEU A 102 6.00 -6.03 12.52
N LEU A 103 7.17 -5.80 13.10
CA LEU A 103 8.02 -6.88 13.57
C LEU A 103 7.31 -7.46 14.80
N GLY A 104 6.66 -8.61 14.61
CA GLY A 104 6.14 -9.40 15.72
C GLY A 104 7.30 -9.96 16.53
N ASP A 105 7.72 -9.26 17.58
CA ASP A 105 8.57 -9.81 18.64
C ASP A 105 8.11 -9.26 20.01
N LYS A 106 7.08 -9.92 20.57
CA LYS A 106 7.00 -10.44 21.95
C LYS A 106 5.57 -10.82 22.35
#